data_AF-A0A6J1P448-F1
#
_entry.id   AF-A0A6J1P448-F1
#
_cell.length_a   1.000
_cell.length_b   1.000
_cell.length_c   1.000
_cell.angle_alpha   90.00
_cell.angle_beta   90.00
_cell.angle_gamma   90.00
#
_symmetry.space_group_name_H-M   'P 1'
#
loop_
_entity.id
_entity.type
_entity.pdbx_description
1 polymer ?
#
loop_
_entity_poly.entity_id
_entity_poly.type
_entity_poly.pdbx_seq_one_letter_code
_entity_poly.pdbx_strand_id
1 'polypeptide(L)'
;MTKSTPLSNRFTLKIPLLLDKNWPHAIRVTKSLPIYRYTFTLRKAEDPLLSPDLKECLKIINCYRAHLILLLLLPVTVWTQEVKLENLDEGSGVLPFKLGPTRIISHYHSFIQSINLQDIETKVNSVINQLDAIEPVLSNKTNSLFSPHIQYLTNKAYSVLEQLQSFEIHRTKRGLVDGLGSIVKSITGNLDQTDALHYNQAIKDLKFSENQLATELNNHVSISKEWMTQYSNIIDNITKNQVKIEQLIHKISQADATRDYNLVKYAHLAQTFLIIDDNVDAISQEILRLQNVLAFIKVSTLHHSIIQRKTLNNIFSKLRSLYNSDNIIEVDMREYYEIIRVGYYYKDNEIIIVLKFPIVLPQIYTLFRLSMIPNKFNEILISPSPSLAIYDKEFRYIEAECPKTSKWYICNENSGMQNRDTEDCIHQLITEQ
;
A
#
# COMPACT_ATOMS: atom_id res chain seq x y z
N MET A 1 44.08 21.05 -7.02
CA MET A 1 43.26 19.83 -7.21
C MET A 1 41.83 20.26 -7.54
N THR A 2 41.54 20.42 -8.82
CA THR A 2 40.24 20.84 -9.35
C THR A 2 39.39 19.61 -9.64
N LYS A 3 38.25 19.46 -8.94
CA LYS A 3 37.24 18.44 -9.25
C LYS A 3 36.38 18.93 -10.42
N SER A 4 36.38 18.18 -11.51
CA SER A 4 35.48 18.38 -12.64
C SER A 4 34.12 17.74 -12.35
N THR A 5 33.05 18.50 -12.54
CA THR A 5 31.66 18.03 -12.60
C THR A 5 31.32 17.65 -14.04
N PRO A 6 30.56 16.55 -14.29
CA PRO A 6 30.13 16.23 -15.64
C PRO A 6 28.95 17.14 -16.05
N LEU A 7 29.13 17.86 -17.16
CA LEU A 7 28.06 18.59 -17.84
C LEU A 7 27.09 17.60 -18.47
N SER A 8 25.86 17.54 -17.96
CA SER A 8 24.72 16.93 -18.64
C SER A 8 24.17 17.95 -19.65
N ASN A 9 24.55 17.81 -20.92
CA ASN A 9 23.95 18.58 -22.00
C ASN A 9 22.58 17.98 -22.35
N ARG A 10 21.50 18.59 -21.86
CA ARG A 10 20.14 18.35 -22.39
C ARG A 10 19.95 19.16 -23.66
N PHE A 11 19.90 18.49 -24.80
CA PHE A 11 19.41 19.09 -26.04
C PHE A 11 17.88 19.03 -26.06
N THR A 12 17.23 20.17 -26.26
CA THR A 12 15.79 20.25 -26.47
C THR A 12 15.57 20.64 -27.93
N LEU A 13 15.10 19.70 -28.75
CA LEU A 13 14.82 19.92 -30.16
C LEU A 13 13.33 20.25 -30.31
N LYS A 14 13.00 21.45 -30.81
CA LYS A 14 11.63 21.82 -31.20
C LYS A 14 11.49 21.64 -32.71
N ILE A 15 10.67 20.69 -33.14
CA ILE A 15 10.37 20.46 -34.57
C ILE A 15 8.90 20.87 -34.83
N PRO A 16 8.61 21.65 -35.89
CA PRO A 16 7.24 21.91 -36.33
C PRO A 16 6.61 20.66 -36.97
N LEU A 17 5.40 20.30 -36.52
CA LEU A 17 4.63 19.15 -36.99
C LEU A 17 3.74 19.53 -38.18
N LEU A 18 3.87 18.79 -39.29
CA LEU A 18 2.93 18.79 -40.41
C LEU A 18 2.19 17.45 -40.40
N LEU A 19 0.89 17.47 -40.13
CA LEU A 19 0.02 16.29 -40.13
C LEU A 19 -0.56 16.08 -41.53
N ASP A 20 -0.25 14.93 -42.14
CA ASP A 20 -0.87 14.49 -43.40
C ASP A 20 -2.09 13.63 -43.11
N LYS A 21 -3.19 13.83 -43.85
CA LYS A 21 -4.55 13.35 -43.49
C LYS A 21 -4.84 11.90 -43.86
N ASN A 22 -3.95 11.22 -44.58
CA ASN A 22 -4.26 9.91 -45.17
C ASN A 22 -3.78 8.70 -44.36
N TRP A 23 -2.99 8.88 -43.30
CA TRP A 23 -2.54 7.81 -42.39
C TRP A 23 -2.53 8.34 -40.94
N PRO A 24 -3.52 8.03 -40.08
CA PRO A 24 -3.67 8.71 -38.80
C PRO A 24 -2.59 8.38 -37.74
N HIS A 25 -1.58 7.57 -38.06
CA HIS A 25 -0.58 7.06 -37.09
C HIS A 25 0.89 7.25 -37.49
N ALA A 26 1.19 7.93 -38.60
CA ALA A 26 2.56 8.17 -39.05
C ALA A 26 2.86 9.67 -39.15
N ILE A 27 4.00 10.10 -38.60
CA ILE A 27 4.51 11.47 -38.72
C ILE A 27 5.83 11.44 -39.49
N ARG A 28 5.96 12.29 -40.51
CA ARG A 28 7.18 12.45 -41.29
C ARG A 28 8.11 13.50 -40.68
N VAL A 29 9.38 13.15 -40.53
CA VAL A 29 10.46 14.01 -40.02
C VAL A 29 11.32 14.47 -41.20
N THR A 30 11.59 15.78 -41.30
CA THR A 30 12.27 16.35 -42.47
C THR A 30 13.80 16.33 -42.38
N LYS A 31 14.37 16.07 -41.19
CA LYS A 31 15.82 15.88 -40.97
C LYS A 31 16.06 14.93 -39.80
N SER A 32 16.79 13.84 -40.02
CA SER A 32 17.29 12.93 -38.98
C SER A 32 18.81 12.81 -39.08
N LEU A 33 19.47 12.64 -37.93
CA LEU A 33 20.87 12.21 -37.85
C LEU A 33 20.87 10.69 -37.65
N PRO A 34 21.91 9.95 -38.10
CA PRO A 34 21.98 8.51 -37.87
C PRO A 34 21.93 8.19 -36.37
N ILE A 35 21.09 7.21 -36.01
CA ILE A 35 20.85 6.81 -34.62
C ILE A 35 21.37 5.38 -34.43
N TYR A 36 22.19 5.17 -33.40
CA TYR A 36 22.76 3.86 -33.09
C TYR A 36 22.22 3.34 -31.76
N ARG A 37 21.91 2.04 -31.69
CA ARG A 37 21.61 1.34 -30.43
C ARG A 37 22.88 0.67 -29.90
N TYR A 38 23.09 0.79 -28.59
CA TYR A 38 24.12 0.04 -27.87
C TYR A 38 23.45 -1.03 -27.02
N THR A 39 23.73 -2.29 -27.32
CA THR A 39 23.30 -3.41 -26.47
C THR A 39 24.52 -4.07 -25.86
N PHE A 40 24.55 -4.16 -24.53
CA PHE A 40 25.63 -4.82 -23.78
C PHE A 40 25.22 -6.26 -23.49
N THR A 41 25.96 -7.22 -24.03
CA THR A 41 25.78 -8.64 -23.73
C THR A 41 27.00 -9.14 -22.98
N LEU A 42 26.77 -9.65 -21.76
CA LEU A 42 27.80 -10.31 -20.96
C LEU A 42 27.84 -11.79 -21.37
N ARG A 43 28.93 -12.23 -22.00
CA ARG A 43 29.21 -13.66 -22.17
C ARG A 43 30.28 -14.10 -21.19
N LYS A 44 30.11 -15.30 -20.65
CA LYS A 44 31.17 -16.00 -19.93
C LYS A 44 32.14 -16.53 -20.98
N ALA A 45 33.40 -16.10 -20.93
CA ALA A 45 34.43 -16.62 -21.83
C ALA A 45 34.62 -18.13 -21.56
N GLU A 46 34.53 -18.95 -22.61
CA GLU A 46 34.98 -20.35 -22.55
C GLU A 46 36.51 -20.39 -22.57
N ASP A 47 37.07 -21.33 -21.80
CA ASP A 47 38.46 -21.35 -21.34
C ASP A 47 39.49 -21.03 -22.44
N PRO A 48 40.43 -20.08 -22.22
CA PRO A 48 41.56 -19.95 -23.09
C PRO A 48 42.53 -21.11 -22.84
N LEU A 49 42.78 -21.91 -23.87
CA LEU A 49 43.90 -22.85 -23.91
C LEU A 49 45.19 -22.10 -23.62
N LEU A 50 45.76 -22.33 -22.42
CA LEU A 50 47.04 -21.78 -22.00
C LEU A 50 48.15 -22.20 -22.98
N SER A 51 48.93 -21.23 -23.45
CA SER A 51 50.09 -21.47 -24.30
C SER A 51 51.19 -22.23 -23.53
N PRO A 52 52.01 -23.05 -24.22
CA PRO A 52 53.03 -23.88 -23.59
C PRO A 52 54.21 -23.11 -22.96
N ASP A 53 54.31 -21.80 -23.15
CA ASP A 53 55.45 -20.99 -22.70
C ASP A 53 55.39 -20.55 -21.21
N LEU A 54 54.27 -20.78 -20.51
CA LEU A 54 54.16 -20.43 -19.09
C LEU A 54 54.80 -21.46 -18.12
N LYS A 55 55.30 -22.59 -18.63
CA LYS A 55 55.89 -23.66 -17.80
C LYS A 55 57.30 -23.35 -17.29
N GLU A 56 58.01 -22.37 -17.85
CA GLU A 56 59.42 -22.12 -17.50
C GLU A 56 59.62 -20.96 -16.49
N CYS A 57 58.61 -20.10 -16.31
CA CYS A 57 58.65 -19.04 -15.29
C CYS A 57 58.34 -19.51 -13.85
N LEU A 58 57.86 -20.75 -13.66
CA LEU A 58 57.41 -21.25 -12.36
C LEU A 58 58.48 -21.97 -11.52
N LYS A 59 59.75 -21.99 -11.97
CA LYS A 59 60.86 -22.67 -11.27
C LYS A 59 61.71 -21.79 -10.34
N ILE A 60 61.50 -20.47 -10.28
CA ILE A 60 62.42 -19.56 -9.55
C ILE A 60 61.90 -19.05 -8.20
N ILE A 61 60.65 -19.31 -7.81
CA ILE A 61 60.09 -18.77 -6.54
C ILE A 61 59.86 -19.90 -5.53
N ASN A 62 60.93 -20.26 -4.82
CA ASN A 62 60.92 -21.13 -3.63
C ASN A 62 61.44 -20.36 -2.41
N CYS A 63 60.55 -19.59 -1.78
CA CYS A 63 60.51 -19.30 -0.34
C CYS A 63 59.28 -18.42 -0.10
N TYR A 64 58.43 -18.78 0.88
CA TYR A 64 57.08 -18.25 1.15
C TYR A 64 55.93 -18.87 0.31
N ARG A 65 55.70 -20.18 0.47
CA ARG A 65 54.52 -20.89 -0.06
C ARG A 65 53.81 -21.68 1.04
N ALA A 66 52.65 -21.20 1.49
CA ALA A 66 51.54 -22.05 1.94
C ALA A 66 50.20 -21.29 1.99
N HIS A 67 50.17 -20.01 2.36
CA HIS A 67 48.92 -19.25 2.47
C HIS A 67 48.64 -18.22 1.37
N LEU A 68 49.65 -17.79 0.58
CA LEU A 68 49.44 -16.79 -0.48
C LEU A 68 49.05 -17.38 -1.85
N ILE A 69 49.19 -18.69 -2.05
CA ILE A 69 48.99 -19.31 -3.37
C ILE A 69 47.55 -19.76 -3.63
N LEU A 70 46.73 -19.91 -2.60
CA LEU A 70 45.32 -20.24 -2.79
C LEU A 70 44.49 -19.05 -3.32
N LEU A 71 45.00 -17.81 -3.21
CA LEU A 71 44.34 -16.59 -3.70
C LEU A 71 44.69 -16.25 -5.17
N LEU A 72 45.74 -16.86 -5.73
CA LEU A 72 46.19 -16.62 -7.12
C LEU A 72 45.69 -17.66 -8.13
N LEU A 73 44.91 -18.66 -7.68
CA LEU A 73 44.25 -19.66 -8.53
C LEU A 73 42.73 -19.48 -8.60
N LEU A 74 42.20 -18.34 -8.14
CA LEU A 74 40.82 -17.99 -8.47
C LEU A 74 40.81 -17.59 -9.96
N PRO A 75 40.10 -18.32 -10.83
CA PRO A 75 40.03 -17.97 -12.24
C PRO A 75 39.49 -16.54 -12.34
N VAL A 76 40.35 -15.64 -12.82
CA VAL A 76 39.91 -14.29 -13.20
C VAL A 76 38.97 -14.51 -14.38
N THR A 77 37.68 -14.58 -14.08
CA THR A 77 36.65 -14.63 -15.10
C THR A 77 36.69 -13.29 -15.82
N VAL A 78 37.39 -13.25 -16.96
CA VAL A 78 37.38 -12.09 -17.84
C VAL A 78 36.02 -12.10 -18.51
N TRP A 79 35.12 -11.25 -18.02
CA TRP A 79 33.84 -11.01 -18.66
C TRP A 79 34.11 -10.20 -19.92
N THR A 80 34.02 -10.84 -21.08
CA THR A 80 34.06 -10.13 -22.36
C THR A 80 32.70 -9.46 -22.55
N GLN A 81 32.71 -8.12 -22.57
CA GLN A 81 31.54 -7.33 -22.95
C GLN A 81 31.51 -7.22 -24.46
N GLU A 82 30.52 -7.85 -25.09
CA GLU A 82 30.24 -7.65 -26.51
C GLU A 82 29.26 -6.48 -26.63
N VAL A 83 29.70 -5.39 -27.27
CA VAL A 83 28.84 -4.25 -27.62
C VAL A 83 28.33 -4.48 -29.02
N LYS A 84 27.05 -4.83 -29.15
CA LYS A 84 26.40 -4.92 -30.45
C LYS A 84 25.90 -3.52 -30.83
N LEU A 85 26.45 -2.98 -31.92
CA LEU A 85 25.96 -1.77 -32.57
C LEU A 85 24.95 -2.19 -33.63
N GLU A 86 23.69 -1.81 -33.43
CA GLU A 86 22.64 -1.97 -34.44
C GLU A 86 22.37 -0.61 -35.07
N ASN A 87 22.45 -0.55 -36.40
CA ASN A 87 22.03 0.61 -37.16
C ASN A 87 20.48 0.68 -37.11
N LEU A 88 19.94 1.76 -36.55
CA LEU A 88 18.49 1.94 -36.40
C LEU A 88 17.83 2.48 -37.67
N ASP A 89 18.63 2.92 -38.66
CA ASP A 89 18.10 3.45 -39.92
C ASP A 89 17.26 2.39 -40.65
N GLU A 90 17.62 1.11 -40.57
CA GLU A 90 16.86 0.00 -41.17
C GLU A 90 15.75 -0.55 -40.26
N GLY A 91 15.56 0.03 -39.07
CA GLY A 91 14.60 -0.42 -38.08
C GLY A 91 13.13 -0.16 -38.48
N SER A 92 12.23 -0.89 -37.82
CA SER A 92 10.78 -0.79 -38.01
C SER A 92 10.14 0.50 -37.49
N GLY A 93 10.94 1.42 -36.95
CA GLY A 93 10.48 2.69 -36.35
C GLY A 93 10.03 2.59 -34.88
N VAL A 94 10.04 1.39 -34.30
CA VAL A 94 9.79 1.16 -32.88
C VAL A 94 10.94 0.36 -32.28
N LEU A 95 11.49 0.86 -31.19
CA LEU A 95 12.53 0.19 -30.43
C LEU A 95 11.96 -0.33 -29.10
N PRO A 96 11.69 -1.64 -28.98
CA PRO A 96 11.20 -2.23 -27.74
C PRO A 96 12.37 -2.47 -26.76
N PHE A 97 12.19 -2.01 -25.52
CA PHE A 97 13.06 -2.29 -24.39
C PHE A 97 12.37 -3.26 -23.45
N LYS A 98 12.80 -4.52 -23.47
CA LYS A 98 12.29 -5.56 -22.55
C LYS A 98 12.63 -5.19 -21.11
N LEU A 99 11.61 -4.91 -20.30
CA LEU A 99 11.75 -4.54 -18.90
C LEU A 99 11.76 -5.76 -17.98
N GLY A 100 10.91 -6.76 -18.26
CA GLY A 100 10.83 -7.99 -17.47
C GLY A 100 9.44 -8.62 -17.40
N PRO A 101 9.28 -9.67 -16.57
CA PRO A 101 8.01 -10.34 -16.38
C PRO A 101 7.04 -9.46 -15.57
N THR A 102 5.75 -9.55 -15.91
CA THR A 102 4.73 -8.59 -15.50
C THR A 102 3.41 -9.29 -15.20
N ARG A 103 2.76 -8.85 -14.13
CA ARG A 103 1.39 -9.22 -13.76
C ARG A 103 0.45 -8.06 -14.02
N ILE A 104 -0.67 -8.34 -14.68
CA ILE A 104 -1.70 -7.35 -14.96
C ILE A 104 -2.83 -7.52 -13.95
N ILE A 105 -3.14 -6.47 -13.22
CA ILE A 105 -4.27 -6.41 -12.28
C ILE A 105 -5.55 -6.33 -13.10
N SER A 106 -6.40 -7.36 -13.00
CA SER A 106 -7.71 -7.37 -13.65
C SER A 106 -8.74 -6.60 -12.84
N HIS A 107 -8.73 -6.79 -11.52
CA HIS A 107 -9.64 -6.10 -10.61
C HIS A 107 -9.08 -6.07 -9.18
N TYR A 108 -9.80 -5.40 -8.29
CA TYR A 108 -9.47 -5.35 -6.87
C TYR A 108 -10.54 -6.06 -6.04
N HIS A 109 -10.10 -6.91 -5.12
CA HIS A 109 -10.96 -7.47 -4.10
C HIS A 109 -10.93 -6.57 -2.86
N SER A 110 -12.10 -6.10 -2.40
CA SER A 110 -12.20 -5.08 -1.35
C SER A 110 -12.54 -5.69 0.01
N PHE A 111 -11.80 -5.31 1.06
CA PHE A 111 -12.19 -5.52 2.45
C PHE A 111 -12.57 -4.18 3.08
N ILE A 112 -13.65 -4.18 3.85
CA ILE A 112 -14.25 -2.96 4.39
C ILE A 112 -14.29 -3.07 5.90
N GLN A 113 -13.80 -2.05 6.59
CA GLN A 113 -13.90 -1.89 8.03
C GLN A 113 -14.73 -0.64 8.34
N SER A 114 -15.78 -0.81 9.14
CA SER A 114 -16.53 0.32 9.70
C SER A 114 -16.13 0.54 11.16
N ILE A 115 -15.90 1.78 11.55
CA ILE A 115 -15.57 2.16 12.92
C ILE A 115 -16.60 3.19 13.36
N ASN A 116 -17.47 2.78 14.28
CA ASN A 116 -18.51 3.65 14.81
C ASN A 116 -17.93 4.56 15.91
N LEU A 117 -17.79 5.85 15.61
CA LEU A 117 -17.30 6.86 16.53
C LEU A 117 -18.26 7.07 17.71
N GLN A 118 -19.56 6.84 17.52
CA GLN A 118 -20.55 6.93 18.59
C GLN A 118 -20.24 5.93 19.71
N ASP A 119 -19.82 4.72 19.35
CA ASP A 119 -19.50 3.69 20.35
C ASP A 119 -18.31 4.14 21.21
N ILE A 120 -17.29 4.78 20.61
CA ILE A 120 -16.16 5.36 21.36
C ILE A 120 -16.64 6.49 22.26
N GLU A 121 -17.43 7.41 21.71
CA GLU A 121 -17.98 8.56 22.43
C GLU A 121 -18.79 8.13 23.65
N THR A 122 -19.68 7.15 23.49
CA THR A 122 -20.48 6.61 24.61
C THR A 122 -19.61 6.00 25.70
N LYS A 123 -18.49 5.37 25.35
CA LYS A 123 -17.56 4.80 26.35
C LYS A 123 -16.78 5.88 27.08
N VAL A 124 -16.35 6.94 26.39
CA VAL A 124 -15.73 8.11 27.04
C VAL A 124 -16.72 8.77 28.00
N ASN A 125 -17.95 9.05 27.54
CA ASN A 125 -19.00 9.63 28.37
C ASN A 125 -19.35 8.74 29.56
N SER A 126 -19.36 7.42 29.39
CA SER A 126 -19.57 6.49 30.49
C SER A 126 -18.47 6.55 31.54
N VAL A 127 -17.21 6.80 31.15
CA VAL A 127 -16.10 6.99 32.10
C VAL A 127 -16.24 8.32 32.84
N ILE A 128 -16.63 9.39 32.15
CA ILE A 128 -16.90 10.70 32.76
C ILE A 128 -18.02 10.58 33.80
N ASN A 129 -19.15 9.96 33.43
CA ASN A 129 -20.26 9.74 34.35
C ASN A 129 -19.86 8.91 35.59
N GLN A 130 -18.92 7.97 35.45
CA GLN A 130 -18.39 7.21 36.58
C GLN A 130 -17.53 8.06 37.52
N LEU A 131 -16.72 8.97 36.98
CA LEU A 131 -15.96 9.93 37.78
C LEU A 131 -16.91 10.86 38.55
N ASP A 132 -17.94 11.38 37.88
CA ASP A 132 -18.95 12.26 38.49
C ASP A 132 -19.76 11.53 39.58
N ALA A 133 -20.01 10.23 39.42
CA ALA A 133 -20.71 9.42 40.42
C ALA A 133 -19.86 9.12 41.66
N ILE A 134 -18.52 9.21 41.58
CA ILE A 134 -17.63 8.95 42.73
C ILE A 134 -17.66 10.14 43.71
N GLU A 135 -17.63 11.38 43.20
CA GLU A 135 -17.56 12.59 44.02
C GLU A 135 -18.61 12.66 45.16
N PRO A 136 -19.93 12.45 44.91
CA PRO A 136 -20.95 12.53 45.97
C PRO A 136 -20.85 11.41 47.02
N VAL A 137 -20.12 10.32 46.73
CA VAL A 137 -19.93 9.19 47.66
C VAL A 137 -18.75 9.46 48.61
N LEU A 138 -17.92 10.47 48.35
CA LEU A 138 -16.76 10.80 49.17
C LEU A 138 -17.12 11.70 50.35
N SER A 139 -16.58 11.39 51.53
CA SER A 139 -16.60 12.32 52.66
C SER A 139 -15.78 13.57 52.34
N ASN A 140 -16.05 14.72 52.96
CA ASN A 140 -15.29 15.96 52.74
C ASN A 140 -13.76 15.77 52.85
N LYS A 141 -13.31 14.98 53.83
CA LYS A 141 -11.88 14.70 54.03
C LYS A 141 -11.31 13.84 52.90
N THR A 142 -12.02 12.77 52.51
CA THR A 142 -11.62 11.91 51.39
C THR A 142 -11.63 12.69 50.07
N ASN A 143 -12.66 13.52 49.85
CA ASN A 143 -12.78 14.32 48.65
C ASN A 143 -11.58 15.26 48.50
N SER A 144 -11.16 15.95 49.57
CA SER A 144 -9.98 16.83 49.50
C SER A 144 -8.68 16.14 49.07
N LEU A 145 -8.53 14.84 49.36
CA LEU A 145 -7.35 14.06 48.99
C LEU A 145 -7.40 13.57 47.53
N PHE A 146 -8.59 13.20 47.04
CA PHE A 146 -8.74 12.57 45.72
C PHE A 146 -9.31 13.49 44.64
N SER A 147 -9.86 14.65 45.01
CA SER A 147 -10.38 15.65 44.06
C SER A 147 -9.35 16.01 42.98
N PRO A 148 -8.05 16.20 43.27
CA PRO A 148 -7.05 16.43 42.21
C PRO A 148 -6.94 15.26 41.22
N HIS A 149 -7.08 14.02 41.68
CA HIS A 149 -7.04 12.83 40.82
C HIS A 149 -8.31 12.71 39.97
N ILE A 150 -9.48 12.97 40.56
CA ILE A 150 -10.76 13.02 39.83
C ILE A 150 -10.68 14.08 38.73
N GLN A 151 -10.26 15.31 39.08
CA GLN A 151 -10.12 16.40 38.13
C GLN A 151 -9.11 16.06 37.01
N TYR A 152 -7.98 15.45 37.34
CA TYR A 152 -7.00 15.00 36.34
C TYR A 152 -7.62 14.00 35.36
N LEU A 153 -8.30 12.95 35.85
CA LEU A 153 -8.91 11.92 35.01
C LEU A 153 -10.07 12.48 34.18
N THR A 154 -10.89 13.36 34.76
CA THR A 154 -11.99 14.03 34.05
C THR A 154 -11.44 14.89 32.92
N ASN A 155 -10.41 15.70 33.16
CA ASN A 155 -9.75 16.51 32.12
C ASN A 155 -9.14 15.63 31.03
N LYS A 156 -8.50 14.52 31.41
CA LYS A 156 -7.92 13.55 30.47
C LYS A 156 -9.01 12.94 29.58
N ALA A 157 -10.15 12.53 30.16
CA ALA A 157 -11.29 12.01 29.42
C ALA A 157 -11.94 13.06 28.49
N TYR A 158 -12.06 14.32 28.93
CA TYR A 158 -12.53 15.40 28.07
C TYR A 158 -11.56 15.69 26.91
N SER A 159 -10.25 15.60 27.12
CA SER A 159 -9.28 15.73 26.03
C SER A 159 -9.43 14.62 24.99
N VAL A 160 -9.72 13.39 25.43
CA VAL A 160 -10.05 12.27 24.53
C VAL A 160 -11.33 12.55 23.73
N LEU A 161 -12.36 13.13 24.36
CA LEU A 161 -13.60 13.53 23.69
C LEU A 161 -13.36 14.62 22.64
N GLU A 162 -12.55 15.63 22.97
CA GLU A 162 -12.15 16.70 22.03
C GLU A 162 -11.37 16.15 20.83
N GLN A 163 -10.46 15.19 21.08
CA GLN A 163 -9.76 14.49 19.99
C GLN A 163 -10.73 13.69 19.12
N LEU A 164 -11.77 13.08 19.70
CA LEU A 164 -12.79 12.36 18.94
C LEU A 164 -13.59 13.31 18.03
N GLN A 165 -13.93 14.50 18.52
CA GLN A 165 -14.59 15.55 17.73
C GLN A 165 -13.74 16.02 16.54
N SER A 166 -12.42 15.87 16.59
CA SER A 166 -11.55 16.17 15.43
C SER A 166 -11.80 15.25 14.22
N PHE A 167 -12.41 14.07 14.43
CA PHE A 167 -12.86 13.19 13.34
C PHE A 167 -14.20 13.63 12.75
N GLU A 168 -15.00 14.42 13.47
CA GLU A 168 -16.23 14.98 12.93
C GLU A 168 -15.85 16.00 11.87
N ILE A 169 -16.00 15.60 10.60
CA ILE A 169 -15.90 16.54 9.50
C ILE A 169 -17.01 17.57 9.72
N HIS A 170 -16.62 18.76 10.21
CA HIS A 170 -17.43 19.95 10.09
C HIS A 170 -17.65 20.20 8.60
N ARG A 171 -18.74 19.62 8.11
CA ARG A 171 -19.13 19.57 6.71
C ARG A 171 -19.45 21.00 6.30
N THR A 172 -18.44 21.78 5.92
CA THR A 172 -18.68 22.95 5.07
C THR A 172 -19.31 22.37 3.80
N LYS A 173 -20.63 22.51 3.68
CA LYS A 173 -21.41 22.11 2.51
C LYS A 173 -20.73 22.70 1.28
N ARG A 174 -19.90 21.91 0.58
CA ARG A 174 -19.38 22.30 -0.72
C ARG A 174 -20.54 22.16 -1.69
N GLY A 175 -21.20 23.29 -1.97
CA GLY A 175 -22.26 23.36 -2.97
C GLY A 175 -21.71 23.04 -4.36
N LEU A 176 -22.47 22.22 -5.10
CA LEU A 176 -22.79 22.37 -6.52
C LEU A 176 -21.67 22.70 -7.55
N VAL A 177 -20.40 22.39 -7.29
CA VAL A 177 -19.31 22.51 -8.28
C VAL A 177 -18.65 21.15 -8.49
N ASP A 178 -19.39 20.24 -9.12
CA ASP A 178 -18.95 18.87 -9.46
C ASP A 178 -18.00 18.80 -10.68
N GLY A 179 -17.76 19.91 -11.38
CA GLY A 179 -17.10 19.88 -12.69
C GLY A 179 -15.57 19.74 -12.68
N LEU A 180 -14.88 20.20 -11.63
CA LEU A 180 -13.40 20.32 -11.64
C LEU A 180 -12.69 19.38 -10.67
N GLY A 181 -13.43 18.65 -9.83
CA GLY A 181 -12.83 17.75 -8.84
C GLY A 181 -12.34 16.43 -9.41
N SER A 182 -12.72 16.03 -10.63
CA SER A 182 -12.47 14.67 -11.16
C SER A 182 -10.97 14.34 -11.36
N ILE A 183 -10.14 15.31 -11.72
CA ILE A 183 -8.79 15.03 -12.22
C ILE A 183 -7.77 14.85 -11.07
N VAL A 184 -7.97 15.50 -9.92
CA VAL A 184 -7.15 15.26 -8.72
C VAL A 184 -7.58 13.96 -7.98
N LYS A 185 -8.76 13.41 -8.29
CA LYS A 185 -9.36 12.23 -7.63
C LYS A 185 -8.78 10.88 -8.08
N SER A 186 -8.14 10.79 -9.24
CA SER A 186 -7.60 9.52 -9.77
C SER A 186 -6.24 9.12 -9.17
N ILE A 187 -5.49 10.07 -8.60
CA ILE A 187 -4.09 9.85 -8.18
C ILE A 187 -3.98 9.58 -6.67
N THR A 188 -4.90 10.09 -5.84
CA THR A 188 -4.81 9.95 -4.37
C THR A 188 -5.64 8.79 -3.79
N GLY A 189 -6.28 7.95 -4.61
CA GLY A 189 -7.06 6.80 -4.13
C GLY A 189 -8.27 7.16 -3.25
N ASN A 190 -8.77 8.40 -3.34
CA ASN A 190 -9.98 8.78 -2.62
C ASN A 190 -11.18 8.11 -3.30
N LEU A 191 -11.89 7.28 -2.54
CA LEU A 191 -13.12 6.61 -2.98
C LEU A 191 -14.04 7.66 -3.59
N ASP A 192 -14.42 7.47 -4.86
CA ASP A 192 -15.36 8.39 -5.50
C ASP A 192 -16.77 8.22 -4.91
N GLN A 193 -17.67 9.14 -5.25
CA GLN A 193 -19.03 9.08 -4.72
C GLN A 193 -19.75 7.79 -5.14
N THR A 194 -19.43 7.25 -6.32
CA THR A 194 -19.96 5.98 -6.82
C THR A 194 -19.48 4.79 -6.00
N ASP A 195 -18.20 4.72 -5.67
CA ASP A 195 -17.59 3.75 -4.77
C ASP A 195 -18.24 3.86 -3.39
N ALA A 196 -18.37 5.06 -2.84
CA ALA A 196 -19.00 5.28 -1.55
C ALA A 196 -20.47 4.80 -1.54
N LEU A 197 -21.23 5.07 -2.60
CA LEU A 197 -22.61 4.58 -2.75
C LEU A 197 -22.64 3.05 -2.86
N HIS A 198 -21.76 2.46 -3.66
CA HIS A 198 -21.63 1.02 -3.83
C HIS A 198 -21.31 0.32 -2.49
N TYR A 199 -20.31 0.82 -1.77
CA TYR A 199 -19.94 0.28 -0.45
C TYR A 199 -21.02 0.52 0.60
N ASN A 200 -21.71 1.66 0.56
CA ASN A 200 -22.83 1.93 1.45
C ASN A 200 -23.98 0.96 1.25
N GLN A 201 -24.27 0.61 0.00
CA GLN A 201 -25.28 -0.39 -0.33
C GLN A 201 -24.83 -1.77 0.13
N ALA A 202 -23.59 -2.18 -0.15
CA ALA A 202 -23.03 -3.43 0.34
C ALA A 202 -23.08 -3.54 1.88
N ILE A 203 -22.76 -2.47 2.62
CA ILE A 203 -22.86 -2.41 4.09
C ILE A 203 -24.33 -2.51 4.56
N LYS A 204 -25.27 -1.90 3.84
CA LYS A 204 -26.70 -1.96 4.18
C LYS A 204 -27.23 -3.38 3.97
N ASP A 205 -26.88 -4.00 2.85
CA ASP A 205 -27.25 -5.38 2.53
C ASP A 205 -26.62 -6.36 3.52
N LEU A 206 -25.37 -6.12 3.93
CA LEU A 206 -24.69 -6.80 5.03
C LEU A 206 -25.45 -6.75 6.35
N LYS A 207 -25.94 -5.56 6.75
CA LYS A 207 -26.70 -5.37 8.00
C LYS A 207 -28.09 -6.03 7.95
N PHE A 208 -28.69 -6.16 6.76
CA PHE A 208 -30.04 -6.70 6.59
C PHE A 208 -30.09 -8.22 6.33
N SER A 209 -29.04 -8.79 5.75
CA SER A 209 -29.02 -10.16 5.24
C SER A 209 -28.33 -11.18 6.16
N GLU A 210 -28.53 -11.10 7.48
CA GLU A 210 -27.91 -12.05 8.44
C GLU A 210 -28.20 -13.53 8.15
N ASN A 211 -29.20 -13.88 7.32
CA ASN A 211 -29.61 -15.27 7.08
C ASN A 211 -29.53 -15.82 5.63
N GLN A 212 -29.29 -15.03 4.56
CA GLN A 212 -29.44 -15.56 3.18
C GLN A 212 -28.30 -15.33 2.17
N LEU A 213 -27.28 -14.54 2.48
CA LEU A 213 -26.18 -14.23 1.54
C LEU A 213 -24.84 -14.74 2.08
N ALA A 214 -24.85 -15.96 2.60
CA ALA A 214 -23.91 -16.38 3.62
C ALA A 214 -22.47 -16.56 3.13
N THR A 215 -22.15 -17.22 2.02
CA THR A 215 -20.79 -17.80 1.92
C THR A 215 -19.68 -16.79 1.55
N GLU A 216 -19.82 -16.06 0.44
CA GLU A 216 -18.81 -15.06 0.03
C GLU A 216 -18.83 -13.84 0.97
N LEU A 217 -20.03 -13.43 1.39
CA LEU A 217 -20.20 -12.34 2.33
C LEU A 217 -19.70 -12.69 3.73
N ASN A 218 -19.91 -13.91 4.24
CA ASN A 218 -19.33 -14.35 5.52
C ASN A 218 -17.80 -14.39 5.46
N ASN A 219 -17.20 -14.65 4.30
CA ASN A 219 -15.74 -14.60 4.16
C ASN A 219 -15.22 -13.17 4.30
N HIS A 220 -15.88 -12.19 3.66
CA HIS A 220 -15.59 -10.76 3.88
C HIS A 220 -15.86 -10.30 5.32
N VAL A 221 -17.01 -10.71 5.89
CA VAL A 221 -17.44 -10.35 7.24
C VAL A 221 -16.51 -10.95 8.29
N SER A 222 -16.08 -12.20 8.14
CA SER A 222 -15.22 -12.87 9.12
C SER A 222 -13.82 -12.26 9.19
N ILE A 223 -13.26 -11.80 8.07
CA ILE A 223 -12.00 -11.04 8.05
C ILE A 223 -12.19 -9.69 8.72
N SER A 224 -13.24 -8.98 8.34
CA SER A 224 -13.54 -7.66 8.87
C SER A 224 -13.76 -7.75 10.39
N LYS A 225 -14.47 -8.78 10.87
CA LYS A 225 -14.63 -9.11 12.29
C LYS A 225 -13.30 -9.42 12.97
N GLU A 226 -12.43 -10.25 12.38
CA GLU A 226 -11.10 -10.53 12.96
C GLU A 226 -10.26 -9.26 13.09
N TRP A 227 -10.27 -8.41 12.07
CA TRP A 227 -9.59 -7.11 12.10
C TRP A 227 -10.21 -6.15 13.13
N MET A 228 -11.54 -6.16 13.28
CA MET A 228 -12.27 -5.40 14.30
C MET A 228 -12.03 -5.89 15.73
N THR A 229 -11.48 -7.08 15.94
CA THR A 229 -11.33 -7.65 17.30
C THR A 229 -10.54 -6.76 18.24
N GLN A 230 -9.55 -5.99 17.78
CA GLN A 230 -8.78 -5.11 18.65
C GLN A 230 -9.65 -4.02 19.25
N TYR A 231 -10.41 -3.36 18.39
CA TYR A 231 -11.39 -2.37 18.78
C TYR A 231 -12.45 -2.99 19.72
N SER A 232 -13.04 -4.12 19.33
CA SER A 232 -14.02 -4.83 20.15
C SER A 232 -13.47 -5.24 21.53
N ASN A 233 -12.22 -5.71 21.60
CA ASN A 233 -11.58 -6.10 22.86
C ASN A 233 -11.39 -4.91 23.80
N ILE A 234 -11.06 -3.72 23.28
CA ILE A 234 -10.97 -2.50 24.09
C ILE A 234 -12.34 -2.16 24.67
N ILE A 235 -13.39 -2.16 23.84
CA ILE A 235 -14.76 -1.88 24.26
C ILE A 235 -15.26 -2.90 25.29
N ASP A 236 -14.96 -4.19 25.09
CA ASP A 236 -15.32 -5.27 26.00
C ASP A 236 -14.60 -5.16 27.33
N ASN A 237 -13.30 -4.82 27.32
CA ASN A 237 -12.51 -4.63 28.53
C ASN A 237 -13.01 -3.44 29.34
N ILE A 238 -13.32 -2.32 28.68
CA ILE A 238 -13.95 -1.16 29.33
C ILE A 238 -15.26 -1.59 29.98
N THR A 239 -16.13 -2.31 29.25
CA THR A 239 -17.42 -2.77 29.76
C THR A 239 -17.26 -3.69 30.98
N LYS A 240 -16.31 -4.62 30.97
CA LYS A 240 -15.99 -5.47 32.13
C LYS A 240 -15.46 -4.65 33.31
N ASN A 241 -14.65 -3.63 33.04
CA ASN A 241 -14.09 -2.75 34.05
C ASN A 241 -15.17 -1.86 34.67
N GLN A 242 -16.19 -1.45 33.91
CA GLN A 242 -17.33 -0.69 34.43
C GLN A 242 -18.08 -1.47 35.53
N VAL A 243 -18.31 -2.77 35.33
CA VAL A 243 -18.93 -3.64 36.34
C VAL A 243 -18.05 -3.72 37.61
N LYS A 244 -16.72 -3.81 37.46
CA LYS A 244 -15.80 -3.83 38.60
C LYS A 244 -15.80 -2.50 39.36
N ILE A 245 -15.83 -1.38 38.65
CA ILE A 245 -15.90 -0.04 39.24
C ILE A 245 -17.18 0.09 40.06
N GLU A 246 -18.33 -0.31 39.52
CA GLU A 246 -19.61 -0.28 40.23
C GLU A 246 -19.56 -1.10 41.54
N GLN A 247 -18.98 -2.31 41.48
CA GLN A 247 -18.78 -3.15 42.67
C GLN A 247 -17.86 -2.50 43.71
N LEU A 248 -16.79 -1.82 43.27
CA LEU A 248 -15.89 -1.10 44.16
C LEU A 248 -16.56 0.13 44.78
N ILE A 249 -17.30 0.90 44.00
CA ILE A 249 -18.09 2.05 44.49
C ILE A 249 -19.09 1.59 45.55
N HIS A 250 -19.79 0.49 45.33
CA HIS A 250 -20.70 -0.08 46.32
C HIS A 250 -19.98 -0.52 47.61
N LYS A 251 -18.78 -1.11 47.51
CA LYS A 251 -17.95 -1.42 48.71
C LYS A 251 -17.46 -0.16 49.43
N ILE A 252 -17.21 0.92 48.69
CA ILE A 252 -16.83 2.24 49.20
C ILE A 252 -18.03 2.94 49.87
N SER A 253 -19.27 2.66 49.48
CA SER A 253 -20.46 3.25 50.12
C SER A 253 -20.89 2.48 51.37
N GLN A 254 -20.82 1.15 51.34
CA GLN A 254 -21.07 0.29 52.51
C GLN A 254 -20.03 0.46 53.62
N ALA A 255 -18.94 1.11 53.25
CA ALA A 255 -17.85 1.48 54.11
C ALA A 255 -18.13 2.32 55.32
N ASP A 256 -19.15 3.15 55.18
CA ASP A 256 -19.67 4.05 56.19
C ASP A 256 -19.84 3.40 57.59
N ALA A 257 -20.03 2.07 57.62
CA ALA A 257 -20.66 1.35 58.73
C ALA A 257 -19.71 0.70 59.76
N THR A 258 -18.38 0.64 59.57
CA THR A 258 -17.48 -0.05 60.54
C THR A 258 -16.19 0.74 60.87
N ARG A 259 -15.49 0.41 61.98
CA ARG A 259 -14.56 1.31 62.69
C ARG A 259 -13.09 1.33 62.17
N ASP A 260 -12.64 0.32 61.43
CA ASP A 260 -11.25 0.18 60.92
C ASP A 260 -11.08 0.63 59.44
N TYR A 261 -11.93 1.54 58.99
CA TYR A 261 -12.36 1.59 57.59
C TYR A 261 -11.53 2.42 56.60
N ASN A 262 -10.82 3.44 57.08
CA ASN A 262 -10.26 4.45 56.17
C ASN A 262 -9.25 3.85 55.18
N LEU A 263 -8.37 2.94 55.63
CA LEU A 263 -7.36 2.33 54.77
C LEU A 263 -7.97 1.45 53.66
N VAL A 264 -8.99 0.65 53.98
CA VAL A 264 -9.68 -0.21 53.00
C VAL A 264 -10.45 0.63 51.98
N LYS A 265 -11.14 1.70 52.44
CA LYS A 265 -11.79 2.67 51.54
C LYS A 265 -10.80 3.33 50.60
N TYR A 266 -9.64 3.78 51.11
CA TYR A 266 -8.60 4.38 50.28
C TYR A 266 -8.00 3.39 49.28
N ALA A 267 -7.80 2.13 49.68
CA ALA A 267 -7.31 1.09 48.78
C ALA A 267 -8.31 0.82 47.63
N HIS A 268 -9.61 0.74 47.94
CA HIS A 268 -10.63 0.56 46.91
C HIS A 268 -10.75 1.78 45.99
N LEU A 269 -10.66 3.00 46.52
CA LEU A 269 -10.65 4.22 45.71
C LEU A 269 -9.45 4.29 44.78
N ALA A 270 -8.25 4.03 45.31
CA ALA A 270 -7.03 3.97 44.50
C ALA A 270 -7.16 2.92 43.38
N GLN A 271 -7.72 1.75 43.69
CA GLN A 271 -7.98 0.72 42.69
C GLN A 271 -8.99 1.18 41.62
N THR A 272 -10.08 1.84 42.02
CA THR A 272 -11.05 2.40 41.08
C THR A 272 -10.38 3.41 40.14
N PHE A 273 -9.55 4.31 40.66
CA PHE A 273 -8.85 5.31 39.83
C PHE A 273 -7.85 4.67 38.87
N LEU A 274 -7.12 3.63 39.28
CA LEU A 274 -6.25 2.88 38.37
C LEU A 274 -7.03 2.26 37.21
N ILE A 275 -8.18 1.64 37.49
CA ILE A 275 -9.03 1.04 36.44
C ILE A 275 -9.57 2.11 35.49
N ILE A 276 -9.96 3.28 36.02
CA ILE A 276 -10.44 4.40 35.20
C ILE A 276 -9.31 4.96 34.34
N ASP A 277 -8.12 5.18 34.90
CA ASP A 277 -6.95 5.67 34.18
C ASP A 277 -6.58 4.73 33.03
N ASP A 278 -6.52 3.42 33.29
CA ASP A 278 -6.28 2.38 32.28
C ASP A 278 -7.33 2.42 31.16
N ASN A 279 -8.62 2.63 31.50
CA ASN A 279 -9.69 2.76 30.51
C ASN A 279 -9.51 4.01 29.64
N VAL A 280 -9.21 5.17 30.25
CA VAL A 280 -9.00 6.43 29.51
C VAL A 280 -7.78 6.31 28.60
N ASP A 281 -6.69 5.72 29.08
CA ASP A 281 -5.50 5.48 28.28
C ASP A 281 -5.75 4.52 27.13
N ALA A 282 -6.48 3.42 27.35
CA ALA A 282 -6.83 2.49 26.29
C ALA A 282 -7.63 3.18 25.17
N ILE A 283 -8.59 4.04 25.52
CA ILE A 283 -9.36 4.81 24.53
C ILE A 283 -8.46 5.84 23.83
N SER A 284 -7.64 6.57 24.57
CA SER A 284 -6.72 7.57 24.01
C SER A 284 -5.75 6.95 23.01
N GLN A 285 -5.17 5.80 23.34
CA GLN A 285 -4.27 5.07 22.43
C GLN A 285 -5.00 4.57 21.18
N GLU A 286 -6.26 4.15 21.31
CA GLU A 286 -7.07 3.75 20.14
C GLU A 286 -7.36 4.95 19.24
N ILE A 287 -7.72 6.12 19.79
CA ILE A 287 -7.89 7.35 19.02
C ILE A 287 -6.60 7.72 18.28
N LEU A 288 -5.45 7.69 18.96
CA LEU A 288 -4.16 7.97 18.34
C LEU A 288 -3.84 6.97 17.22
N ARG A 289 -4.16 5.68 17.44
CA ARG A 289 -4.03 4.65 16.40
C ARG A 289 -4.89 4.98 15.19
N LEU A 290 -6.15 5.37 15.38
CA LEU A 290 -7.04 5.77 14.29
C LEU A 290 -6.52 6.99 13.53
N GLN A 291 -6.03 8.01 14.24
CA GLN A 291 -5.41 9.19 13.60
C GLN A 291 -4.24 8.79 12.71
N ASN A 292 -3.35 7.94 13.22
CA ASN A 292 -2.20 7.43 12.47
C ASN A 292 -2.64 6.62 11.24
N VAL A 293 -3.64 5.74 11.40
CA VAL A 293 -4.22 4.99 10.28
C VAL A 293 -4.71 5.95 9.21
N LEU A 294 -5.54 6.94 9.55
CA LEU A 294 -6.07 7.90 8.59
C LEU A 294 -4.96 8.74 7.93
N ALA A 295 -3.92 9.11 8.67
CA ALA A 295 -2.76 9.82 8.13
C ALA A 295 -2.03 9.00 7.06
N PHE A 296 -1.79 7.71 7.32
CA PHE A 296 -1.19 6.79 6.34
C PHE A 296 -2.08 6.59 5.11
N ILE A 297 -3.40 6.50 5.30
CA ILE A 297 -4.35 6.38 4.18
C ILE A 297 -4.34 7.65 3.31
N LYS A 298 -4.24 8.84 3.92
CA LYS A 298 -4.16 10.11 3.18
C LYS A 298 -2.96 10.21 2.26
N VAL A 299 -1.85 9.56 2.60
CA VAL A 299 -0.65 9.49 1.74
C VAL A 299 -0.67 8.25 0.82
N SER A 300 -1.81 7.54 0.75
CA SER A 300 -2.02 6.33 -0.06
C SER A 300 -1.04 5.18 0.23
N THR A 301 -0.49 5.12 1.45
CA THR A 301 0.43 4.05 1.86
C THR A 301 -0.23 3.13 2.87
N LEU A 302 -0.12 1.82 2.68
CA LEU A 302 -0.47 0.87 3.72
C LEU A 302 0.73 0.70 4.67
N HIS A 303 0.49 0.84 5.97
CA HIS A 303 1.50 0.62 7.00
C HIS A 303 1.11 -0.57 7.88
N HIS A 304 2.09 -1.23 8.49
CA HIS A 304 1.86 -2.39 9.37
C HIS A 304 1.07 -2.05 10.66
N SER A 305 0.91 -0.76 10.96
CA SER A 305 0.02 -0.27 12.03
C SER A 305 -1.46 -0.29 11.64
N ILE A 306 -1.78 -0.30 10.34
CA ILE A 306 -3.15 -0.39 9.83
C ILE A 306 -3.63 -1.84 9.90
N ILE A 307 -2.81 -2.75 9.36
CA ILE A 307 -3.10 -4.18 9.33
C ILE A 307 -1.90 -4.97 9.83
N GLN A 308 -2.14 -5.82 10.83
CA GLN A 308 -1.12 -6.69 11.36
C GLN A 308 -0.79 -7.83 10.38
N ARG A 309 0.46 -8.31 10.40
CA ARG A 309 0.91 -9.42 9.55
C ARG A 309 0.02 -10.66 9.67
N LYS A 310 -0.42 -11.00 10.89
CA LYS A 310 -1.30 -12.16 11.13
C LYS A 310 -2.64 -12.01 10.40
N THR A 311 -3.29 -10.85 10.55
CA THR A 311 -4.53 -10.53 9.84
C THR A 311 -4.31 -10.55 8.33
N LEU A 312 -3.22 -9.97 7.85
CA LEU A 312 -2.88 -9.96 6.43
C LEU A 312 -2.67 -11.39 5.87
N ASN A 313 -2.01 -12.28 6.61
CA ASN A 313 -1.91 -13.71 6.24
C ASN A 313 -3.28 -14.40 6.17
N ASN A 314 -4.18 -14.10 7.10
CA ASN A 314 -5.54 -14.63 7.09
C ASN A 314 -6.36 -14.07 5.93
N ILE A 315 -6.10 -12.83 5.52
CA ILE A 315 -6.67 -12.29 4.28
C ILE A 315 -6.17 -13.09 3.08
N PHE A 316 -4.86 -13.30 2.96
CA PHE A 316 -4.31 -14.05 1.83
C PHE A 316 -4.76 -15.50 1.77
N SER A 317 -4.91 -16.18 2.91
CA SER A 317 -5.44 -17.56 2.91
C SER A 317 -6.87 -17.61 2.39
N LYS A 318 -7.72 -16.63 2.72
CA LYS A 318 -9.07 -16.54 2.17
C LYS A 318 -9.09 -16.11 0.72
N LEU A 319 -8.25 -15.15 0.31
CA LEU A 319 -8.13 -14.78 -1.10
C LEU A 319 -7.74 -15.99 -1.96
N ARG A 320 -6.82 -16.83 -1.50
CA ARG A 320 -6.43 -18.09 -2.16
C ARG A 320 -7.54 -19.15 -2.17
N SER A 321 -8.56 -19.03 -1.32
CA SER A 321 -9.75 -19.90 -1.34
C SER A 321 -10.83 -19.39 -2.29
N LEU A 322 -10.84 -18.09 -2.58
CA LEU A 322 -11.82 -17.44 -3.47
C LEU A 322 -11.32 -17.37 -4.92
N TYR A 323 -10.01 -17.23 -5.09
CA TYR A 323 -9.34 -17.10 -6.38
C TYR A 323 -8.29 -18.20 -6.53
N ASN A 324 -7.97 -18.57 -7.78
CA ASN A 324 -6.88 -19.51 -8.02
C ASN A 324 -5.55 -18.91 -7.52
N SER A 325 -4.60 -19.76 -7.14
CA SER A 325 -3.28 -19.33 -6.66
C SER A 325 -2.59 -18.39 -7.66
N ASP A 326 -2.81 -18.60 -8.95
CA ASP A 326 -2.18 -17.84 -10.03
C ASP A 326 -2.76 -16.43 -10.18
N ASN A 327 -3.94 -16.17 -9.61
CA ASN A 327 -4.56 -14.84 -9.58
C ASN A 327 -4.07 -13.99 -8.41
N ILE A 328 -3.35 -14.58 -7.45
CA ILE A 328 -2.80 -13.89 -6.28
C ILE A 328 -1.30 -13.71 -6.47
N ILE A 329 -0.83 -12.46 -6.43
CA ILE A 329 0.57 -12.13 -6.70
C ILE A 329 1.48 -12.71 -5.61
N GLU A 330 2.33 -13.69 -5.92
CA GLU A 330 3.27 -14.21 -4.92
C GLU A 330 4.49 -13.29 -4.74
N VAL A 331 4.42 -12.43 -3.72
CA VAL A 331 5.47 -11.49 -3.30
C VAL A 331 5.73 -11.58 -1.79
N ASP A 332 6.83 -10.97 -1.33
CA ASP A 332 7.09 -10.84 0.11
C ASP A 332 6.00 -9.98 0.77
N MET A 333 5.70 -10.27 2.03
CA MET A 333 4.73 -9.55 2.85
C MET A 333 5.01 -8.04 2.92
N ARG A 334 6.27 -7.63 2.76
CA ARG A 334 6.65 -6.22 2.72
C ARG A 334 6.16 -5.52 1.45
N GLU A 335 6.32 -6.18 0.30
CA GLU A 335 5.91 -5.64 -1.00
C GLU A 335 4.38 -5.52 -1.10
N TYR A 336 3.66 -6.36 -0.36
CA TYR A 336 2.20 -6.24 -0.29
C TYR A 336 1.72 -4.88 0.26
N TYR A 337 2.46 -4.27 1.18
CA TYR A 337 2.12 -2.94 1.69
C TYR A 337 2.24 -1.84 0.63
N GLU A 338 2.99 -2.07 -0.43
CA GLU A 338 3.18 -1.11 -1.52
C GLU A 338 2.12 -1.25 -2.61
N ILE A 339 1.54 -2.44 -2.78
CA ILE A 339 0.61 -2.74 -3.89
C ILE A 339 -0.86 -2.73 -3.46
N ILE A 340 -1.14 -2.97 -2.17
CA ILE A 340 -2.50 -2.88 -1.64
C ILE A 340 -2.90 -1.40 -1.60
N ARG A 341 -4.03 -1.08 -2.23
CA ARG A 341 -4.58 0.27 -2.17
C ARG A 341 -5.44 0.40 -0.93
N VAL A 342 -5.35 1.54 -0.27
CA VAL A 342 -6.20 1.86 0.88
C VAL A 342 -6.90 3.19 0.66
N GLY A 343 -8.16 3.25 1.05
CA GLY A 343 -8.97 4.46 1.04
C GLY A 343 -9.86 4.51 2.28
N TYR A 344 -10.41 5.68 2.55
CA TYR A 344 -11.42 5.82 3.60
C TYR A 344 -12.42 6.91 3.26
N TYR A 345 -13.60 6.84 3.87
CA TYR A 345 -14.60 7.90 3.82
C TYR A 345 -15.40 7.93 5.12
N TYR A 346 -16.06 9.06 5.37
CA TYR A 346 -16.96 9.22 6.51
C TYR A 346 -18.39 9.03 6.06
N LYS A 347 -19.17 8.31 6.86
CA LYS A 347 -20.60 8.15 6.71
C LYS A 347 -21.26 8.32 8.07
N ASP A 348 -21.96 9.42 8.26
CA ASP A 348 -22.57 9.77 9.55
C ASP A 348 -21.49 9.76 10.66
N ASN A 349 -21.67 8.97 11.72
CA ASN A 349 -20.69 8.79 12.81
C ASN A 349 -19.78 7.56 12.59
N GLU A 350 -19.70 7.02 11.37
CA GLU A 350 -18.84 5.90 11.02
C GLU A 350 -17.66 6.35 10.14
N ILE A 351 -16.47 5.83 10.44
CA ILE A 351 -15.31 5.85 9.54
C ILE A 351 -15.29 4.53 8.79
N ILE A 352 -15.41 4.60 7.46
CA ILE A 352 -15.31 3.42 6.60
C ILE A 352 -13.93 3.38 5.96
N ILE A 353 -13.14 2.37 6.30
CA ILE A 353 -11.83 2.09 5.72
C ILE A 353 -11.98 0.96 4.70
N VAL A 354 -11.41 1.13 3.51
CA VAL A 354 -11.46 0.14 2.42
C VAL A 354 -10.04 -0.25 2.03
N LEU A 355 -9.73 -1.54 2.14
CA LEU A 355 -8.50 -2.15 1.62
C LEU A 355 -8.82 -2.85 0.29
N LYS A 356 -8.14 -2.46 -0.78
CA LYS A 356 -8.30 -3.01 -2.13
C LYS A 356 -7.08 -3.87 -2.47
N PHE A 357 -7.27 -5.18 -2.48
CA PHE A 357 -6.24 -6.17 -2.81
C PHE A 357 -6.23 -6.44 -4.32
N PRO A 358 -5.08 -6.34 -4.99
CA PRO A 358 -5.01 -6.57 -6.43
C PRO A 358 -5.19 -8.06 -6.76
N ILE A 359 -6.08 -8.35 -7.70
CA ILE A 359 -6.28 -9.67 -8.29
C ILE A 359 -5.76 -9.59 -9.72
N VAL A 360 -4.85 -10.49 -10.07
CA VAL A 360 -4.15 -10.45 -11.36
C VAL A 360 -4.67 -11.49 -12.33
N LEU A 361 -4.44 -11.24 -13.62
CA LEU A 361 -4.59 -12.24 -14.66
C LEU A 361 -3.61 -13.41 -14.41
N PRO A 362 -4.02 -14.66 -14.68
CA PRO A 362 -3.17 -15.83 -14.47
C PRO A 362 -1.95 -15.84 -15.40
N GLN A 363 -2.03 -15.19 -16.55
CA GLN A 363 -0.94 -15.03 -17.51
C GLN A 363 0.20 -14.16 -16.95
N ILE A 364 1.43 -14.51 -17.34
CA ILE A 364 2.63 -13.72 -17.05
C ILE A 364 3.08 -13.06 -18.34
N TYR A 365 2.89 -11.75 -18.41
CA TYR A 365 3.27 -10.97 -19.60
C TYR A 365 4.74 -10.59 -19.54
N THR A 366 5.34 -10.33 -20.69
CA THR A 366 6.61 -9.61 -20.79
C THR A 366 6.33 -8.15 -21.09
N LEU A 367 6.79 -7.24 -20.23
CA LEU A 367 6.63 -5.80 -20.43
C LEU A 367 7.78 -5.23 -21.25
N PHE A 368 7.42 -4.43 -22.23
CA PHE A 368 8.30 -3.68 -23.09
C PHE A 368 8.00 -2.19 -22.95
N ARG A 369 9.05 -1.38 -22.77
CA ARG A 369 8.97 0.07 -22.96
C ARG A 369 9.22 0.37 -24.43
N LEU A 370 8.32 1.10 -25.06
CA LEU A 370 8.41 1.44 -26.48
C LEU A 370 9.09 2.79 -26.62
N SER A 371 10.15 2.85 -27.43
CA SER A 371 10.72 4.12 -27.87
C SER A 371 10.52 4.27 -29.38
N MET A 372 9.91 5.38 -29.77
CA MET A 372 9.62 5.68 -31.16
C MET A 372 10.85 6.30 -31.81
N ILE A 373 11.29 5.76 -32.94
CA ILE A 373 12.50 6.19 -33.65
C ILE A 373 12.13 6.37 -35.13
N PRO A 374 12.64 7.41 -35.82
CA PRO A 374 12.44 7.52 -37.26
C PRO A 374 12.99 6.29 -38.00
N ASN A 375 12.24 5.74 -38.96
CA ASN A 375 12.72 4.68 -39.85
C ASN A 375 13.49 5.26 -41.06
N LYS A 376 13.96 4.41 -41.98
CA LYS A 376 14.63 4.82 -43.24
C LYS A 376 13.86 5.80 -44.12
N PHE A 377 12.53 5.88 -43.96
CA PHE A 377 11.66 6.80 -44.67
C PHE A 377 11.47 8.14 -43.92
N ASN A 378 12.17 8.31 -42.80
CA ASN A 378 11.98 9.36 -41.81
C ASN A 378 10.55 9.42 -41.26
N GLU A 379 9.88 8.28 -41.14
CA GLU A 379 8.56 8.18 -40.54
C GLU A 379 8.68 7.62 -39.12
N ILE A 380 7.88 8.17 -38.21
CA ILE A 380 7.76 7.69 -36.83
C ILE A 380 6.42 6.99 -36.68
N LEU A 381 6.46 5.72 -36.25
CA LEU A 381 5.27 4.98 -35.86
C LEU A 381 4.86 5.38 -34.44
N ILE A 382 3.67 5.96 -34.29
CA ILE A 382 3.17 6.39 -32.98
C ILE A 382 2.48 5.23 -32.29
N SER A 383 3.05 4.78 -31.17
CA SER A 383 2.36 3.80 -30.33
C SER A 383 1.21 4.44 -29.57
N PRO A 384 0.06 3.74 -29.40
CA PRO A 384 -1.02 4.19 -28.52
C PRO A 384 -0.57 4.46 -27.08
N SER A 385 0.52 3.81 -26.64
CA SER A 385 0.97 3.85 -25.27
C SER A 385 2.49 3.71 -25.14
N PRO A 386 3.14 4.31 -24.13
CA PRO A 386 4.59 4.22 -23.96
C PRO A 386 5.10 2.81 -23.63
N SER A 387 4.23 1.89 -23.21
CA SER A 387 4.60 0.50 -22.87
C SER A 387 3.58 -0.50 -23.40
N LEU A 388 4.05 -1.73 -23.63
CA LEU A 388 3.27 -2.86 -24.13
C LEU A 388 3.63 -4.14 -23.36
N ALA A 389 2.62 -4.85 -22.88
CA ALA A 389 2.76 -6.14 -22.21
C ALA A 389 2.31 -7.26 -23.17
N ILE A 390 3.14 -8.27 -23.40
CA ILE A 390 2.88 -9.34 -24.38
C ILE A 390 2.88 -10.72 -23.70
N TYR A 391 1.89 -11.56 -24.04
CA TYR A 391 1.82 -12.97 -23.67
C TYR A 391 1.31 -13.80 -24.86
N ASP A 392 2.20 -14.58 -25.48
CA ASP A 392 1.89 -15.33 -26.70
C ASP A 392 1.29 -14.42 -27.79
N LYS A 393 0.01 -14.59 -28.13
CA LYS A 393 -0.71 -13.75 -29.11
C LYS A 393 -1.47 -12.59 -28.47
N GLU A 394 -1.58 -12.56 -27.15
CA GLU A 394 -2.27 -11.51 -26.42
C GLU A 394 -1.30 -10.35 -26.11
N PHE A 395 -1.78 -9.12 -26.24
CA PHE A 395 -1.02 -7.94 -25.87
C PHE A 395 -1.91 -6.89 -25.21
N ARG A 396 -1.33 -6.11 -24.30
CA ARG A 396 -1.99 -5.02 -23.58
C ARG A 396 -1.12 -3.77 -23.61
N TYR A 397 -1.67 -2.66 -24.09
CA TYR A 397 -1.02 -1.35 -23.96
C TYR A 397 -1.13 -0.83 -22.51
N ILE A 398 -0.02 -0.32 -22.00
CA ILE A 398 0.11 0.16 -20.61
C ILE A 398 0.52 1.64 -20.63
N GLU A 399 -0.37 2.51 -20.15
CA GLU A 399 -0.18 3.98 -20.19
C GLU A 399 0.70 4.50 -19.07
N ALA A 400 0.50 3.96 -17.86
CA ALA A 400 1.20 4.39 -16.66
C ALA A 400 2.44 3.53 -16.39
N GLU A 401 3.42 4.11 -15.70
CA GLU A 401 4.56 3.34 -15.20
C GLU A 401 4.09 2.28 -14.21
N CYS A 402 4.53 1.03 -14.42
CA CYS A 402 4.19 -0.07 -13.54
C CYS A 402 5.17 -0.13 -12.37
N PRO A 403 4.69 -0.09 -11.10
CA PRO A 403 5.55 -0.34 -9.95
C PRO A 403 6.27 -1.69 -10.10
N LYS A 404 7.54 -1.69 -9.72
CA LYS A 404 8.43 -2.86 -9.79
C LYS A 404 8.61 -3.44 -8.40
N THR A 405 8.29 -4.72 -8.25
CA THR A 405 8.63 -5.52 -7.06
C THR A 405 9.93 -6.29 -7.29
N SER A 406 10.37 -7.09 -6.31
CA SER A 406 11.56 -7.94 -6.48
C SER A 406 11.51 -8.83 -7.71
N LYS A 407 10.32 -9.31 -8.11
CA LYS A 407 10.16 -10.29 -9.19
C LYS A 407 9.35 -9.77 -10.38
N TRP A 408 8.40 -8.86 -10.17
CA TRP A 408 7.37 -8.55 -11.16
C TRP A 408 7.22 -7.04 -11.36
N TYR A 409 6.87 -6.62 -12.57
CA TYR A 409 6.17 -5.35 -12.74
C TYR A 409 4.67 -5.59 -12.55
N ILE A 410 3.98 -4.66 -11.89
CA ILE A 410 2.55 -4.77 -11.59
C ILE A 410 1.82 -3.64 -12.30
N CYS A 411 1.02 -3.97 -13.30
CA CYS A 411 0.32 -2.99 -14.15
C CYS A 411 -1.19 -3.06 -13.92
N ASN A 412 -1.89 -1.94 -14.05
CA ASN A 412 -3.36 -1.95 -14.05
C ASN A 412 -3.89 -2.24 -15.46
N GLU A 413 -4.98 -3.00 -15.54
CA GLU A 413 -5.75 -3.14 -16.76
C GLU A 413 -6.48 -1.83 -17.07
N ASN A 414 -6.13 -1.20 -18.20
CA ASN A 414 -6.89 -0.06 -18.73
C ASN A 414 -8.05 -0.59 -19.59
N SER A 415 -9.25 -0.57 -19.04
CA SER A 415 -10.47 -1.05 -19.73
C SER A 415 -10.80 -0.29 -21.01
N GLY A 416 -10.29 0.93 -21.20
CA GLY A 416 -10.62 1.78 -22.35
C GLY A 416 -9.96 1.43 -23.69
N MET A 417 -8.86 0.66 -23.70
CA MET A 417 -8.04 0.45 -24.91
C MET A 417 -8.01 -0.98 -25.44
N GLN A 418 -8.67 -1.93 -24.77
CA GLN A 418 -8.35 -3.36 -24.95
C GLN A 418 -9.24 -4.15 -25.92
N ASN A 419 -10.27 -3.56 -26.51
CA ASN A 419 -11.15 -4.26 -27.45
C ASN A 419 -10.68 -4.16 -28.91
N ARG A 420 -9.40 -4.40 -29.18
CA ARG A 420 -8.93 -4.63 -30.54
C ARG A 420 -8.57 -6.09 -30.69
N ASP A 421 -9.55 -6.91 -31.04
CA ASP A 421 -9.40 -8.32 -31.46
C ASP A 421 -8.65 -8.48 -32.80
N THR A 422 -7.90 -7.46 -33.21
CA THR A 422 -7.27 -7.37 -34.52
C THR A 422 -5.76 -7.33 -34.35
N GLU A 423 -5.07 -8.04 -35.24
CA GLU A 423 -3.62 -7.93 -35.48
C GLU A 423 -3.13 -6.49 -35.33
N ASP A 424 -2.32 -6.24 -34.28
CA ASP A 424 -1.69 -4.94 -34.05
C ASP A 424 -0.29 -4.97 -34.67
N CYS A 425 -0.03 -3.99 -35.53
CA CYS A 425 1.23 -3.90 -36.26
C CYS A 425 2.43 -3.76 -35.31
N ILE A 426 2.30 -3.03 -34.19
CA ILE A 426 3.40 -2.87 -33.23
C ILE A 426 3.67 -4.20 -32.52
N HIS A 427 2.62 -4.92 -32.15
CA HIS A 427 2.75 -6.27 -31.60
C HIS A 427 3.49 -7.21 -32.56
N GLN A 428 3.05 -7.29 -33.82
CA GLN A 428 3.70 -8.11 -34.86
C GLN A 428 5.17 -7.75 -35.03
N LEU A 429 5.47 -6.44 -35.13
CA LEU A 429 6.84 -5.94 -35.26
C LEU A 429 7.75 -6.33 -34.10
N ILE A 430 7.21 -6.53 -32.90
CA ILE A 430 7.98 -6.95 -31.72
C ILE A 430 8.13 -8.46 -31.66
N THR A 431 7.12 -9.23 -32.09
CA THR A 431 7.15 -10.70 -32.04
C THR A 431 7.93 -11.35 -33.17
N GLU A 432 8.11 -10.67 -34.31
CA GLU A 432 8.79 -11.20 -35.50
C GLU A 432 10.30 -10.87 -35.58
N GLN A 433 10.81 -10.05 -34.65
CA GLN A 433 12.25 -9.73 -34.51
C GLN A 433 13.00 -10.79 -33.71
#